data_AF-A0A953W033-F1
#
_entry.id   AF-A0A953W033-F1
#
_cell.length_a   1.000
_cell.length_b   1.000
_cell.length_c   1.000
_cell.angle_alpha   90.00
_cell.angle_beta   90.00
_cell.angle_gamma   90.00
#
_symmetry.space_group_name_H-M   'P 1'
#
loop_
_entity.id
_entity.type
_entity.pdbx_description
1 polymer ?
#
loop_
_entity_poly.entity_id
_entity_poly.type
_entity_poly.pdbx_seq_one_letter_code
_entity_poly.pdbx_strand_id
1 'polypeptide(L)'
;MFSKNRANETGQKPVEAEPKADTRPQTPPPSTASAAPAPKAKPAASILSSDLTITGNIRTTGDVQVEGQIEGDIHAHLLTVGETALIRGEVVADDIVVNGHVVGRVRGLKVRLTSTAKVEGDIIHKTIAIESGAH
;
A
#
# COMPACT_ATOMS: atom_id res chain seq x y z
N MET A 1 -20.80 60.22 8.18
CA MET A 1 -20.74 58.76 8.42
C MET A 1 -20.02 58.12 7.25
N PHE A 2 -18.74 57.77 7.43
CA PHE A 2 -17.91 57.13 6.41
C PHE A 2 -17.20 55.96 7.06
N SER A 3 -17.58 54.75 6.68
CA SER A 3 -16.89 53.52 7.06
C SER A 3 -16.54 52.78 5.79
N LYS A 4 -15.25 52.79 5.41
CA LYS A 4 -14.62 51.81 4.53
C LYS A 4 -13.16 51.64 4.97
N ASN A 5 -12.86 50.46 5.47
CA ASN A 5 -11.59 50.01 6.02
C ASN A 5 -10.45 50.13 5.00
N ARG A 6 -9.33 50.72 5.45
CA ARG A 6 -8.00 50.63 4.84
C ARG A 6 -7.35 49.29 5.23
N ALA A 7 -6.85 48.57 4.23
CA ALA A 7 -5.77 47.60 4.41
C ALA A 7 -4.43 48.36 4.54
N ASN A 8 -3.52 47.90 5.40
CA ASN A 8 -2.13 48.34 5.37
C ASN A 8 -1.16 47.24 5.82
N GLU A 9 -0.37 46.78 4.85
CA GLU A 9 1.08 46.55 4.79
C GLU A 9 1.96 46.31 6.03
N THR A 10 3.00 45.48 5.76
CA THR A 10 4.34 45.35 6.37
C THR A 10 4.41 44.79 7.79
N GLY A 11 5.12 43.70 8.10
CA GLY A 11 6.43 43.28 7.60
C GLY A 11 7.50 43.74 8.59
N GLN A 12 7.83 42.91 9.59
CA GLN A 12 9.00 43.07 10.47
C GLN A 12 9.25 41.82 11.34
N LYS A 13 10.40 41.15 11.10
CA LYS A 13 11.24 40.55 12.16
C LYS A 13 11.94 41.72 12.87
N PRO A 14 12.36 41.67 14.17
CA PRO A 14 13.43 40.75 14.60
C PRO A 14 13.52 40.46 16.13
N VAL A 15 14.65 39.84 16.53
CA VAL A 15 15.39 39.85 17.82
C VAL A 15 14.90 39.09 19.07
N GLU A 16 15.50 37.92 19.27
CA GLU A 16 16.40 37.53 20.38
C GLU A 16 16.52 38.43 21.63
N ALA A 17 16.27 37.82 22.82
CA ALA A 17 17.10 37.83 24.04
C ALA A 17 16.27 37.93 25.35
N GLU A 18 16.26 36.87 26.15
CA GLU A 18 15.98 36.93 27.60
C GLU A 18 17.20 36.43 28.39
N PRO A 19 17.76 37.21 29.34
CA PRO A 19 18.89 36.83 30.19
C PRO A 19 18.51 36.52 31.66
N LYS A 20 19.47 35.86 32.36
CA LYS A 20 19.67 35.67 33.82
C LYS A 20 19.24 34.29 34.38
N ALA A 21 20.21 33.40 34.68
CA ALA A 21 20.95 33.24 35.96
C ALA A 21 20.10 32.44 36.98
N ASP A 22 20.55 31.39 37.68
CA ASP A 22 21.87 30.87 38.01
C ASP A 22 21.72 29.41 38.54
N THR A 23 22.84 28.71 38.76
CA THR A 23 23.00 27.35 39.35
C THR A 23 23.27 26.19 38.37
N ARG A 24 24.56 26.00 38.06
CA ARG A 24 25.19 24.70 37.73
C ARG A 24 25.65 24.03 39.06
N PRO A 25 26.06 22.74 39.15
CA PRO A 25 26.13 21.69 38.10
C PRO A 25 25.83 20.24 38.57
N GLN A 26 24.99 19.44 37.88
CA GLN A 26 25.15 17.95 37.83
C GLN A 26 24.64 17.35 36.50
N THR A 27 25.54 16.63 35.82
CA THR A 27 25.36 15.79 34.62
C THR A 27 24.83 14.42 35.04
N PRO A 28 23.88 13.76 34.33
CA PRO A 28 24.14 13.00 33.09
C PRO A 28 23.27 13.48 31.91
N PRO A 29 23.62 13.13 30.65
CA PRO A 29 22.87 13.58 29.48
C PRO A 29 21.40 13.14 29.58
N PRO A 30 20.41 14.03 29.40
CA PRO A 30 19.08 13.59 29.06
C PRO A 30 19.21 12.91 27.70
N SER A 31 19.09 11.58 27.73
CA SER A 31 18.90 10.72 26.58
C SER A 31 18.16 11.51 25.51
N THR A 32 18.80 11.69 24.36
CA THR A 32 18.11 12.06 23.12
C THR A 32 17.06 10.99 22.89
N ALA A 33 15.87 11.20 23.46
CA ALA A 33 14.66 10.52 23.06
C ALA A 33 14.42 11.00 21.63
N SER A 34 15.09 10.29 20.72
CA SER A 34 14.91 10.35 19.30
C SER A 34 13.42 10.16 19.06
N ALA A 35 12.73 11.27 18.86
CA ALA A 35 11.40 11.27 18.29
C ALA A 35 11.59 10.73 16.88
N ALA A 36 11.49 9.41 16.75
CA ALA A 36 11.54 8.72 15.48
C ALA A 36 10.50 9.40 14.58
N PRO A 37 10.88 9.81 13.35
CA PRO A 37 9.94 10.42 12.43
C PRO A 37 8.85 9.38 12.16
N ALA A 38 7.60 9.72 12.47
CA ALA A 38 6.44 8.89 12.16
C ALA A 38 6.56 8.41 10.70
N PRO A 39 6.58 7.08 10.45
CA PRO A 39 6.81 6.58 9.11
C PRO A 39 5.70 7.12 8.22
N LYS A 40 6.10 7.85 7.17
CA LYS A 40 5.21 8.32 6.11
C LYS A 40 4.38 7.13 5.66
N ALA A 41 3.07 7.22 5.88
CA ALA A 41 2.13 6.15 5.60
C ALA A 41 2.30 5.73 4.13
N LYS A 42 2.82 4.52 3.91
CA LYS A 42 2.68 3.86 2.62
C LYS A 42 1.18 3.74 2.35
N PRO A 43 0.71 3.93 1.10
CA PRO A 43 -0.69 3.70 0.78
C PRO A 43 -1.06 2.29 1.26
N ALA A 44 -2.18 2.20 1.98
CA ALA A 44 -2.65 0.94 2.53
C ALA A 44 -2.99 -0.03 1.39
N ALA A 45 -2.65 -1.31 1.56
CA ALA A 45 -3.08 -2.35 0.64
C ALA A 45 -4.61 -2.43 0.64
N SER A 46 -5.21 -2.59 -0.53
CA SER A 46 -6.64 -2.83 -0.66
C SER A 46 -6.92 -4.29 -0.37
N ILE A 47 -7.72 -4.60 0.64
CA ILE A 47 -8.03 -5.97 1.04
C ILE A 47 -9.49 -6.26 0.71
N LEU A 48 -9.71 -7.30 -0.07
CA LEU A 48 -11.03 -7.84 -0.38
C LEU A 48 -11.25 -9.09 0.48
N SER A 49 -12.14 -8.99 1.44
CA SER A 49 -12.50 -10.06 2.35
C SER A 49 -13.19 -11.24 1.65
N SER A 50 -13.19 -12.40 2.31
CA SER A 50 -13.72 -13.66 1.79
C SER A 50 -15.25 -13.72 1.62
N ASP A 51 -15.99 -12.81 2.25
CA ASP A 51 -17.45 -12.67 2.12
C ASP A 51 -17.88 -11.88 0.87
N LEU A 52 -16.93 -11.22 0.20
CA LEU A 52 -17.22 -10.39 -0.97
C LEU A 52 -17.19 -11.22 -2.25
N THR A 53 -18.21 -11.01 -3.08
CA THR A 53 -18.23 -11.47 -4.48
C THR A 53 -18.24 -10.26 -5.39
N ILE A 54 -17.22 -10.11 -6.22
CA ILE A 54 -17.10 -8.99 -7.17
C ILE A 54 -17.36 -9.50 -8.57
N THR A 55 -18.25 -8.84 -9.30
CA THR A 55 -18.53 -9.10 -10.71
C THR A 55 -18.21 -7.85 -11.52
N GLY A 56 -17.37 -7.98 -12.55
CA GLY A 56 -16.99 -6.89 -13.46
C GLY A 56 -15.50 -6.53 -13.44
N ASN A 57 -15.18 -5.26 -13.75
CA ASN A 57 -13.81 -4.80 -13.96
C ASN A 57 -13.24 -4.05 -12.74
N ILE A 58 -12.10 -4.50 -12.23
CA ILE A 58 -11.37 -3.89 -11.12
C ILE A 58 -10.11 -3.22 -11.66
N ARG A 59 -9.86 -1.97 -11.25
CA ARG A 59 -8.64 -1.25 -11.59
C ARG A 59 -8.06 -0.60 -10.34
N THR A 60 -6.82 -0.93 -10.04
CA THR A 60 -6.07 -0.37 -8.92
C THR A 60 -4.66 0.01 -9.37
N THR A 61 -4.09 1.02 -8.73
CA THR A 61 -2.73 1.49 -9.02
C THR A 61 -1.70 0.99 -8.02
N GLY A 62 -2.14 0.29 -6.98
CA GLY A 62 -1.30 -0.18 -5.89
C GLY A 62 -1.55 -1.65 -5.57
N ASP A 63 -1.32 -1.98 -4.30
CA ASP A 63 -1.31 -3.34 -3.80
C ASP A 63 -2.73 -3.81 -3.49
N VAL A 64 -3.08 -5.01 -3.98
CA VAL A 64 -4.39 -5.62 -3.75
C VAL A 64 -4.21 -7.02 -3.18
N GLN A 65 -4.89 -7.29 -2.08
CA GLN A 65 -5.07 -8.60 -1.49
C GLN A 65 -6.50 -9.06 -1.74
N VAL A 66 -6.68 -10.27 -2.27
CA VAL A 66 -7.99 -10.86 -2.53
C VAL A 66 -8.15 -12.14 -1.73
N GLU A 67 -9.22 -12.28 -0.94
CA GLU A 67 -9.56 -13.52 -0.24
C GLU A 67 -10.93 -14.09 -0.62
N GLY A 68 -11.74 -13.30 -1.36
CA GLY A 68 -13.10 -13.66 -1.79
C GLY A 68 -13.21 -14.17 -3.23
N GLN A 69 -14.40 -14.04 -3.80
CA GLN A 69 -14.69 -14.47 -5.17
C GLN A 69 -14.68 -13.29 -6.14
N ILE A 70 -14.00 -13.45 -7.28
CA ILE A 70 -13.98 -12.44 -8.34
C ILE A 70 -14.35 -13.09 -9.66
N GLU A 71 -15.34 -12.52 -10.34
CA GLU A 71 -15.73 -12.89 -11.70
C GLU A 71 -15.57 -11.67 -12.62
N GLY A 72 -14.49 -11.63 -13.39
CA GLY A 72 -14.21 -10.55 -14.33
C GLY A 72 -12.73 -10.21 -14.49
N ASP A 73 -12.45 -8.94 -14.81
CA ASP A 73 -11.11 -8.48 -15.18
C ASP A 73 -10.45 -7.70 -14.04
N ILE A 74 -9.24 -8.08 -13.64
CA ILE A 74 -8.49 -7.41 -12.59
C ILE A 74 -7.25 -6.75 -13.19
N HIS A 75 -7.09 -5.45 -12.95
CA HIS A 75 -5.88 -4.71 -13.28
C HIS A 75 -5.29 -4.10 -12.02
N ALA A 76 -4.08 -4.54 -11.65
CA ALA A 76 -3.36 -4.06 -10.47
C ALA A 76 -1.85 -3.95 -10.76
N HIS A 77 -1.08 -3.31 -9.90
CA HIS A 77 0.38 -3.35 -10.00
C HIS A 77 0.94 -4.57 -9.25
N LEU A 78 0.54 -4.73 -7.99
CA LEU A 78 0.82 -5.90 -7.15
C LEU A 78 -0.50 -6.57 -6.79
N LEU A 79 -0.64 -7.85 -7.15
CA LEU A 79 -1.80 -8.66 -6.78
C LEU A 79 -1.37 -9.85 -5.93
N THR A 80 -1.99 -10.00 -4.78
CA THR A 80 -1.84 -11.17 -3.93
C THR A 80 -3.19 -11.86 -3.80
N VAL A 81 -3.23 -13.11 -4.27
CA VAL A 81 -4.38 -13.99 -4.16
C VAL A 81 -4.22 -14.79 -2.88
N GLY A 82 -5.14 -14.62 -1.95
CA GLY A 82 -5.23 -15.38 -0.70
C GLY A 82 -5.64 -16.83 -0.95
N GLU A 83 -5.51 -17.65 0.08
CA GLU A 83 -5.72 -19.10 -0.01
C GLU A 83 -7.19 -19.47 -0.31
N THR A 84 -8.15 -18.71 0.25
CA THR A 84 -9.59 -18.93 0.03
C THR A 84 -10.13 -18.27 -1.23
N ALA A 85 -9.30 -17.51 -1.95
CA ALA A 85 -9.75 -16.73 -3.08
C ALA A 85 -10.04 -17.61 -4.30
N LEU A 86 -11.13 -17.26 -4.99
CA LEU A 86 -11.56 -17.89 -6.23
C LEU A 86 -11.69 -16.82 -7.30
N ILE A 87 -10.74 -16.79 -8.23
CA ILE A 87 -10.73 -15.81 -9.32
C ILE A 87 -11.13 -16.52 -10.62
N ARG A 88 -12.14 -15.98 -11.30
CA ARG A 88 -12.61 -16.42 -12.61
C ARG A 88 -12.53 -15.26 -13.60
N GLY A 89 -11.62 -15.34 -14.57
CA GLY A 89 -11.51 -14.31 -15.61
C GLY A 89 -10.08 -13.99 -16.01
N GLU A 90 -9.81 -12.71 -16.30
CA GLU A 90 -8.50 -12.22 -16.73
C GLU A 90 -7.83 -11.42 -15.60
N VAL A 91 -6.61 -11.80 -15.27
CA VAL A 91 -5.80 -11.14 -14.24
C VAL A 91 -4.60 -10.49 -14.90
N VAL A 92 -4.48 -9.17 -14.78
CA VAL A 92 -3.38 -8.38 -15.33
C VAL A 92 -2.68 -7.63 -14.20
N ALA A 93 -1.46 -8.02 -13.86
CA ALA A 93 -0.63 -7.29 -12.91
C ALA A 93 0.86 -7.50 -13.13
N ASP A 94 1.71 -6.58 -12.66
CA ASP A 94 3.15 -6.69 -12.87
C ASP A 94 3.78 -7.75 -11.97
N ASP A 95 3.37 -7.79 -10.69
CA ASP A 95 3.81 -8.80 -9.72
C ASP A 95 2.57 -9.51 -9.13
N ILE A 96 2.53 -10.82 -9.30
CA ILE A 96 1.39 -11.66 -8.91
C ILE A 96 1.88 -12.74 -7.95
N VAL A 97 1.28 -12.79 -6.77
CA VAL A 97 1.48 -13.88 -5.80
C VAL A 97 0.19 -14.67 -5.71
N VAL A 98 0.22 -15.95 -6.09
CA VAL A 98 -0.95 -16.82 -6.05
C VAL A 98 -0.81 -17.80 -4.90
N ASN A 99 -1.77 -17.80 -3.97
CA ASN A 99 -1.90 -18.81 -2.91
C ASN A 99 -3.19 -19.64 -3.02
N GLY A 100 -4.21 -19.14 -3.70
CA GLY A 100 -5.51 -19.80 -3.84
C GLY A 100 -5.76 -20.33 -5.25
N HIS A 101 -7.01 -20.24 -5.70
CA HIS A 101 -7.48 -20.82 -6.94
C HIS A 101 -7.78 -19.75 -8.00
N VAL A 102 -7.19 -19.92 -9.17
CA VAL A 102 -7.37 -19.02 -10.32
C VAL A 102 -7.78 -19.84 -11.53
N VAL A 103 -8.91 -19.48 -12.13
CA VAL A 103 -9.45 -20.11 -13.35
C VAL A 103 -9.53 -19.04 -14.44
N GLY A 104 -8.73 -19.20 -15.50
CA GLY A 104 -8.74 -18.27 -16.63
C GLY A 104 -7.34 -17.85 -17.08
N ARG A 105 -7.20 -16.58 -17.47
CA ARG A 105 -5.95 -16.07 -18.05
C ARG A 105 -5.21 -15.18 -17.06
N VAL A 106 -3.96 -15.54 -16.75
CA VAL A 106 -3.09 -14.76 -15.86
C VAL A 106 -1.99 -14.12 -16.68
N ARG A 107 -1.85 -12.81 -16.58
CA ARG A 107 -0.87 -12.02 -17.32
C ARG A 107 -0.06 -11.16 -16.36
N GLY A 108 1.23 -11.41 -16.28
CA GLY A 108 2.11 -10.56 -15.48
C GLY A 108 3.58 -10.62 -15.83
N LEU A 109 4.38 -9.74 -15.25
CA LEU A 109 5.83 -9.75 -15.49
C LEU A 109 6.50 -10.77 -14.58
N LYS A 110 6.17 -10.73 -13.29
CA LYS A 110 6.63 -11.66 -12.27
C LYS A 110 5.44 -12.40 -11.70
N VAL A 111 5.46 -13.73 -11.77
CA VAL A 111 4.43 -14.58 -11.18
C VAL A 111 5.09 -15.48 -10.16
N ARG A 112 4.56 -15.51 -8.94
CA ARG A 112 4.95 -16.41 -7.87
C ARG A 112 3.78 -17.30 -7.53
N LEU A 113 3.94 -18.58 -7.78
CA LEU A 113 2.99 -19.61 -7.37
C LEU A 113 3.52 -20.23 -6.08
N THR A 114 2.75 -20.12 -4.99
CA THR A 114 3.10 -20.78 -3.73
C THR A 114 2.63 -22.23 -3.72
N SER A 115 3.05 -22.98 -2.70
CA SER A 115 2.74 -24.41 -2.57
C SER A 115 1.24 -24.77 -2.55
N THR A 116 0.33 -23.84 -2.31
CA THR A 116 -1.12 -24.06 -2.29
C THR A 116 -1.82 -23.55 -3.55
N ALA A 117 -1.09 -22.90 -4.45
CA ALA A 117 -1.64 -22.29 -5.66
C ALA A 117 -2.22 -23.35 -6.60
N LYS A 118 -3.43 -23.09 -7.11
CA LYS A 118 -4.06 -23.86 -8.18
C LYS A 118 -4.43 -22.94 -9.33
N VAL A 119 -3.82 -23.14 -10.49
CA VAL A 119 -4.09 -22.29 -11.65
C VAL A 119 -4.55 -23.13 -12.83
N GLU A 120 -5.80 -22.94 -13.22
CA GLU A 120 -6.42 -23.61 -14.36
C GLU A 120 -6.60 -22.61 -15.52
N GLY A 121 -5.70 -22.66 -16.50
CA GLY A 121 -5.80 -21.87 -17.73
C GLY A 121 -4.44 -21.42 -18.25
N ASP A 122 -4.42 -20.29 -18.97
CA ASP A 122 -3.21 -19.79 -19.61
C ASP A 122 -2.47 -18.79 -18.70
N ILE A 123 -1.18 -19.01 -18.52
CA ILE A 123 -0.30 -18.09 -17.79
C ILE A 123 0.70 -17.45 -18.76
N ILE A 124 0.61 -16.14 -18.92
CA ILE A 124 1.53 -15.33 -19.72
C ILE A 124 2.45 -14.59 -18.75
N HIS A 125 3.71 -15.01 -18.66
CA HIS A 125 4.68 -14.43 -17.76
C HIS A 125 6.03 -14.12 -18.42
N LYS A 126 6.75 -13.13 -17.89
CA LYS A 126 8.17 -12.92 -18.25
C LYS A 126 9.10 -13.73 -17.34
N THR A 127 8.78 -13.83 -16.06
CA THR A 127 9.54 -14.57 -15.06
C THR A 127 8.57 -15.23 -14.10
N ILE A 128 8.75 -16.52 -13.84
CA ILE A 128 7.91 -17.30 -12.93
C ILE A 128 8.77 -17.95 -11.85
N ALA A 129 8.25 -17.94 -10.62
CA ALA A 129 8.77 -18.68 -9.49
C ALA A 129 7.67 -19.64 -9.03
N ILE A 130 8.00 -20.93 -8.94
CA ILE A 130 7.06 -21.98 -8.57
C ILE A 130 7.60 -22.65 -7.32
N GLU A 131 6.84 -22.60 -6.24
CA GLU A 131 7.14 -23.36 -5.03
C GLU A 131 6.65 -24.80 -5.13
N SER A 132 7.30 -25.70 -4.38
CA SER A 132 6.93 -27.12 -4.35
C SER A 132 5.51 -27.28 -3.79
N GLY A 133 4.56 -27.70 -4.63
CA GLY A 133 3.16 -27.93 -4.27
C GLY A 133 2.16 -27.19 -5.16
N ALA A 134 2.60 -26.21 -5.95
CA ALA A 134 1.74 -25.56 -6.94
C ALA A 134 1.29 -26.55 -8.02
N HIS A 135 0.00 -26.52 -8.37
CA HIS A 135 -0.62 -27.42 -9.35
C HIS A 135 -1.39 -26.67 -10.44
#